data_AF-A0A7C3CI40-F1
#
_entry.id   AF-A0A7C3CI40-F1
#
_cell.length_a   1.000
_cell.length_b   1.000
_cell.length_c   1.000
_cell.angle_alpha   90.00
_cell.angle_beta   90.00
_cell.angle_gamma   90.00
#
_symmetry.space_group_name_H-M   'P 1'
#
loop_
_entity.id
_entity.type
_entity.pdbx_description
1 polymer ?
#
loop_
_entity_poly.entity_id
_entity_poly.type
_entity_poly.pdbx_seq_one_letter_code
_entity_poly.pdbx_strand_id
1 'polypeptide(L)'
;KDLLECGVHFGHQTRRWNPKMKKFIFGARKNIYIIDLQKTLRYFKYTYNVVRDAAAEGQTVLFVGTKKQARQAVKEHAERCGMPYVATRWLGGMLTNYPTMKKSIRKLEIIEQMEENGQLDMLTKKEALMLLRKKEKLSSYLEGFRHMKKLPELMFVVDAVKEHIAVKEAKRMGMKVVAPLDTNCDPDVIDYPIPGNDDAIRSINLFCKEMAEAIIEGKAAYAEANGDVADEVPAGEIEEVMAEAAAEEAAAPATQTEVAKLVEEKAAPKVAKEEKKGDDLTKIVGVGKVYQGKLNDEGFYTFDDVANMTEAQIQVMEDKYSFKGDFKDAVASAKELAKA
;
A
#
# COMPACT_ATOMS: atom_id res chain seq x y z
N LYS A 1 29.46 -16.62 -7.56
CA LYS A 1 29.03 -18.04 -7.51
C LYS A 1 27.50 -18.09 -7.61
N ASP A 2 26.84 -17.21 -6.88
CA ASP A 2 25.39 -17.00 -6.86
C ASP A 2 24.76 -16.80 -8.26
N LEU A 3 25.39 -16.03 -9.15
CA LEU A 3 24.91 -15.88 -10.55
C LEU A 3 24.76 -17.22 -11.29
N LEU A 4 25.64 -18.18 -11.02
CA LEU A 4 25.58 -19.51 -11.64
C LEU A 4 24.47 -20.35 -10.99
N GLU A 5 24.39 -20.35 -9.66
CA GLU A 5 23.43 -21.13 -8.87
C GLU A 5 21.98 -20.68 -9.09
N CYS A 6 21.75 -19.37 -9.21
CA CYS A 6 20.45 -18.80 -9.52
C CYS A 6 20.02 -18.98 -10.98
N GLY A 7 20.90 -19.47 -11.86
CA GLY A 7 20.58 -19.74 -13.26
C GLY A 7 20.55 -18.49 -14.16
N VAL A 8 21.32 -17.45 -13.82
CA VAL A 8 21.37 -16.17 -14.58
C VAL A 8 21.95 -16.37 -15.98
N HIS A 9 22.79 -17.38 -16.16
CA HIS A 9 23.49 -17.68 -17.42
C HIS A 9 22.61 -18.32 -18.49
N PHE A 10 21.41 -18.80 -18.15
CA PHE A 10 20.50 -19.38 -19.13
C PHE A 10 19.76 -18.28 -19.87
N GLY A 11 19.81 -18.29 -21.20
CA GLY A 11 18.95 -17.46 -22.03
C GLY A 11 17.81 -18.26 -22.67
N HIS A 12 17.25 -17.69 -23.73
CA HIS A 12 16.20 -18.32 -24.53
C HIS A 12 16.73 -19.32 -25.57
N GLN A 13 15.78 -19.99 -26.24
CA GLN A 13 16.03 -20.86 -27.37
C GLN A 13 16.72 -20.12 -28.53
N THR A 14 17.57 -20.82 -29.29
CA THR A 14 18.37 -20.24 -30.38
C THR A 14 17.56 -19.53 -31.46
N ARG A 15 16.28 -19.89 -31.64
CA ARG A 15 15.36 -19.25 -32.60
C ARG A 15 14.80 -17.90 -32.15
N ARG A 16 14.84 -17.57 -30.86
CA ARG A 16 14.19 -16.38 -30.28
C ARG A 16 15.15 -15.25 -29.93
N TRP A 17 16.40 -15.31 -30.40
CA TRP A 17 17.43 -14.36 -30.02
C TRP A 17 17.46 -13.10 -30.89
N ASN A 18 18.00 -12.04 -30.32
CA ASN A 18 18.33 -10.80 -31.01
C ASN A 18 19.82 -10.80 -31.41
N PRO A 19 20.17 -10.60 -32.69
CA PRO A 19 21.56 -10.54 -33.16
C PRO A 19 22.45 -9.54 -32.41
N LYS A 20 21.90 -8.44 -31.90
CA LYS A 20 22.65 -7.44 -31.13
C LYS A 20 23.14 -7.96 -29.78
N MET A 21 22.49 -8.99 -29.24
CA MET A 21 22.91 -9.66 -28.00
C MET A 21 24.12 -10.58 -28.21
N LYS A 22 24.60 -10.79 -29.45
CA LYS A 22 25.77 -11.63 -29.77
C LYS A 22 26.99 -11.31 -28.90
N LYS A 23 27.21 -10.03 -28.57
CA LYS A 23 28.34 -9.59 -27.73
C LYS A 23 28.27 -10.11 -26.29
N PHE A 24 27.08 -10.42 -25.79
CA PHE A 24 26.84 -10.90 -24.42
C PHE A 24 26.66 -12.42 -24.33
N ILE A 25 26.48 -13.10 -25.47
CA ILE A 25 26.31 -14.54 -25.54
C ILE A 25 27.69 -15.21 -25.55
N PHE A 26 27.88 -16.18 -24.65
CA PHE A 26 29.09 -17.00 -24.60
C PHE A 26 29.06 -18.13 -25.63
N GLY A 27 27.90 -18.77 -25.80
CA GLY A 27 27.71 -19.89 -26.74
C GLY A 27 26.30 -20.47 -26.65
N ALA A 28 26.07 -21.62 -27.28
CA ALA A 28 24.81 -22.35 -27.19
C ALA A 28 25.03 -23.82 -26.80
N ARG A 29 24.16 -24.37 -25.95
CA ARG A 29 24.12 -25.81 -25.62
C ARG A 29 22.67 -26.27 -25.59
N LYS A 30 22.39 -27.45 -26.16
CA LYS A 30 21.03 -28.03 -26.23
C LYS A 30 19.98 -27.03 -26.76
N ASN A 31 20.32 -26.25 -27.78
CA ASN A 31 19.49 -25.19 -28.38
C ASN A 31 19.10 -24.04 -27.45
N ILE A 32 19.80 -23.84 -26.33
CA ILE A 32 19.65 -22.71 -25.42
C ILE A 32 20.93 -21.87 -25.48
N TYR A 33 20.78 -20.56 -25.62
CA TYR A 33 21.92 -19.65 -25.52
C TYR A 33 22.38 -19.49 -24.07
N ILE A 34 23.69 -19.42 -23.89
CA ILE A 34 24.34 -19.20 -22.59
C ILE A 34 24.91 -17.79 -22.59
N ILE A 35 24.52 -17.02 -21.59
CA ILE A 35 24.97 -15.64 -21.38
C ILE A 35 26.33 -15.68 -20.65
N ASP A 36 27.22 -14.78 -21.05
CA ASP A 36 28.55 -14.62 -20.48
C ASP A 36 28.49 -13.93 -19.11
N LEU A 37 28.66 -14.74 -18.04
CA LEU A 37 28.60 -14.25 -16.66
C LEU A 37 29.71 -13.26 -16.30
N GLN A 38 30.86 -13.28 -16.99
CA GLN A 38 31.92 -12.31 -16.72
C GLN A 38 31.46 -10.91 -17.15
N LYS A 39 30.79 -10.83 -18.30
CA LYS A 39 30.14 -9.59 -18.75
C LYS A 39 29.01 -9.22 -17.82
N THR A 40 28.13 -10.16 -17.46
CA THR A 40 27.07 -9.91 -16.47
C THR A 40 27.63 -9.24 -15.22
N LEU A 41 28.68 -9.80 -14.61
CA LEU A 41 29.26 -9.27 -13.38
C LEU A 41 29.84 -7.86 -13.55
N ARG A 42 30.47 -7.57 -14.70
CA ARG A 42 31.00 -6.22 -14.99
C ARG A 42 29.89 -5.18 -15.11
N TYR A 43 28.86 -5.47 -15.90
CA TYR A 43 27.72 -4.57 -16.09
C TYR A 43 26.92 -4.44 -14.80
N PHE A 44 26.72 -5.54 -14.08
CA PHE A 44 26.01 -5.55 -12.81
C PHE A 44 26.67 -4.64 -11.76
N LYS A 45 28.00 -4.75 -11.58
CA LYS A 45 28.73 -3.86 -10.65
C LYS A 45 28.65 -2.40 -11.04
N TYR A 46 28.73 -2.10 -12.33
CA TYR A 46 28.59 -0.73 -12.81
C TYR A 46 27.20 -0.17 -12.50
N THR A 47 26.16 -0.93 -12.86
CA THR A 47 24.77 -0.54 -12.61
C THR A 47 24.44 -0.45 -11.11
N TYR A 48 24.99 -1.34 -10.28
CA TYR A 48 24.85 -1.30 -8.83
C TYR A 48 25.32 0.05 -8.28
N ASN A 49 26.50 0.52 -8.69
CA ASN A 49 27.01 1.82 -8.29
C ASN A 49 26.11 2.97 -8.78
N VAL A 50 25.65 2.93 -10.04
CA VAL A 50 24.75 3.96 -10.58
C VAL A 50 23.45 4.06 -9.76
N VAL A 51 22.86 2.92 -9.39
CA VAL A 51 21.62 2.87 -8.60
C VAL A 51 21.87 3.37 -7.17
N ARG A 52 22.99 2.97 -6.56
CA ARG A 52 23.40 3.43 -5.23
C ARG A 52 23.63 4.94 -5.22
N ASP A 53 24.36 5.47 -6.21
CA ASP A 53 24.68 6.89 -6.31
C ASP A 53 23.39 7.71 -6.56
N ALA A 54 22.48 7.23 -7.42
CA ALA A 54 21.15 7.82 -7.61
C ALA A 54 20.34 7.88 -6.30
N ALA A 55 20.33 6.79 -5.52
CA ALA A 55 19.67 6.75 -4.22
C ALA A 55 20.35 7.68 -3.20
N ALA A 56 21.67 7.82 -3.26
CA ALA A 56 22.46 8.75 -2.44
C ALA A 56 22.24 10.23 -2.80
N GLU A 57 21.71 10.53 -3.98
CA GLU A 57 21.24 11.86 -4.39
C GLU A 57 19.77 12.10 -4.00
N GLY A 58 19.08 11.11 -3.43
CA GLY A 58 17.67 11.19 -3.09
C GLY A 58 16.72 10.95 -4.28
N GLN A 59 17.21 10.39 -5.39
CA GLN A 59 16.38 10.08 -6.55
C GLN A 59 15.46 8.87 -6.28
N THR A 60 14.25 8.94 -6.82
CA THR A 60 13.28 7.84 -6.71
C THR A 60 13.49 6.83 -7.84
N VAL A 61 13.60 5.55 -7.47
CA VAL A 61 13.74 4.43 -8.41
C VAL A 61 12.41 3.67 -8.51
N LEU A 62 11.86 3.53 -9.71
CA LEU A 62 10.61 2.79 -9.94
C LEU A 62 10.90 1.34 -10.34
N PHE A 63 10.39 0.38 -9.59
CA PHE A 63 10.48 -1.05 -9.91
C PHE A 63 9.31 -1.50 -10.80
N VAL A 64 9.58 -2.17 -11.91
CA VAL A 64 8.55 -2.62 -12.85
C VAL A 64 8.77 -4.08 -13.22
N GLY A 65 7.73 -4.89 -13.09
CA GLY A 65 7.72 -6.26 -13.61
C GLY A 65 6.35 -6.91 -13.51
N THR A 66 5.63 -7.02 -14.63
CA THR A 66 4.27 -7.58 -14.64
C THR A 66 4.23 -9.10 -14.86
N LYS A 67 5.38 -9.67 -15.22
CA LYS A 67 5.58 -11.10 -15.46
C LYS A 67 5.31 -11.90 -14.20
N LYS A 68 4.62 -13.05 -14.32
CA LYS A 68 4.19 -13.87 -13.17
C LYS A 68 5.35 -14.22 -12.23
N GLN A 69 6.51 -14.53 -12.80
CA GLN A 69 7.74 -14.87 -12.09
C GLN A 69 8.38 -13.68 -11.37
N ALA A 70 8.10 -12.45 -11.80
CA ALA A 70 8.67 -11.22 -11.27
C ALA A 70 7.80 -10.56 -10.20
N ARG A 71 6.47 -10.72 -10.26
CA ARG A 71 5.52 -9.94 -9.44
C ARG A 71 5.86 -9.91 -7.95
N GLN A 72 6.12 -11.10 -7.38
CA GLN A 72 6.39 -11.23 -5.96
C GLN A 72 7.73 -10.59 -5.58
N ALA A 73 8.79 -10.89 -6.33
CA ALA A 73 10.13 -10.36 -6.06
C ALA A 73 10.17 -8.83 -6.20
N VAL A 74 9.51 -8.28 -7.23
CA VAL A 74 9.41 -6.84 -7.46
C VAL A 74 8.69 -6.15 -6.30
N LYS A 75 7.55 -6.70 -5.86
CA LYS A 75 6.77 -6.14 -4.74
C LYS A 75 7.56 -6.17 -3.43
N GLU A 76 8.05 -7.35 -3.05
CA GLU A 76 8.75 -7.57 -1.77
C GLU A 76 9.99 -6.69 -1.61
N HIS A 77 10.84 -6.62 -2.65
CA HIS A 77 12.08 -5.84 -2.58
C HIS A 77 11.85 -4.34 -2.71
N ALA A 78 10.84 -3.91 -3.46
CA ALA A 78 10.49 -2.49 -3.56
C ALA A 78 9.89 -1.96 -2.24
N GLU A 79 9.00 -2.73 -1.60
CA GLU A 79 8.48 -2.41 -0.26
C GLU A 79 9.61 -2.36 0.76
N ARG A 80 10.56 -3.32 0.70
CA ARG A 80 11.72 -3.35 1.60
C ARG A 80 12.62 -2.13 1.49
N CYS A 81 12.83 -1.57 0.29
CA CYS A 81 13.61 -0.35 0.10
C CYS A 81 12.76 0.93 0.14
N GLY A 82 11.45 0.84 0.38
CA GLY A 82 10.54 1.98 0.40
C GLY A 82 10.52 2.75 -0.93
N MET A 83 10.52 2.02 -2.05
CA MET A 83 10.47 2.57 -3.40
C MET A 83 9.17 2.19 -4.12
N PRO A 84 8.70 3.01 -5.06
CA PRO A 84 7.48 2.72 -5.80
C PRO A 84 7.67 1.52 -6.74
N TYR A 85 6.59 0.78 -6.98
CA TYR A 85 6.60 -0.41 -7.84
C TYR A 85 5.33 -0.62 -8.67
N VAL A 86 5.46 -1.39 -9.75
CA VAL A 86 4.36 -1.89 -10.58
C VAL A 86 4.56 -3.38 -10.84
N ALA A 87 3.81 -4.22 -10.12
CA ALA A 87 3.93 -5.68 -10.19
C ALA A 87 2.82 -6.37 -11.01
N THR A 88 1.67 -5.73 -11.21
CA THR A 88 0.49 -6.39 -11.79
C THR A 88 0.35 -6.15 -13.29
N ARG A 89 0.14 -4.88 -13.68
CA ARG A 89 -0.03 -4.45 -15.07
C ARG A 89 0.41 -3.00 -15.25
N TRP A 90 1.22 -2.75 -16.27
CA TRP A 90 1.50 -1.40 -16.75
C TRP A 90 0.29 -0.84 -17.51
N LEU A 91 -0.24 0.30 -17.07
CA LEU A 91 -1.25 1.05 -17.82
C LEU A 91 -0.52 2.05 -18.72
N GLY A 92 -0.85 2.07 -20.01
CA GLY A 92 -0.29 3.05 -20.92
C GLY A 92 -0.65 4.47 -20.47
N GLY A 93 0.34 5.35 -20.41
CA GLY A 93 0.20 6.70 -19.89
C GLY A 93 0.49 6.84 -18.40
N MET A 94 1.03 5.81 -17.74
CA MET A 94 1.37 5.86 -16.32
C MET A 94 2.36 6.99 -15.99
N LEU A 95 3.36 7.20 -16.84
CA LEU A 95 4.35 8.27 -16.67
C LEU A 95 4.00 9.49 -17.53
N THR A 96 3.65 9.24 -18.79
CA THR A 96 3.42 10.33 -19.76
C THR A 96 2.12 11.09 -19.53
N ASN A 97 1.13 10.49 -18.87
CA ASN A 97 -0.14 11.12 -18.50
C ASN A 97 -0.40 11.01 -16.99
N TYR A 98 0.62 11.39 -16.21
CA TYR A 98 0.57 11.38 -14.75
C TYR A 98 -0.63 12.15 -14.15
N PRO A 99 -1.08 13.31 -14.68
CA PRO A 99 -2.25 14.01 -14.15
C PRO A 99 -3.54 13.16 -14.16
N THR A 100 -3.72 12.30 -15.17
CA THR A 100 -4.86 11.38 -15.23
C THR A 100 -4.71 10.22 -14.25
N MET A 101 -3.48 9.77 -14.01
CA MET A 101 -3.20 8.76 -12.99
C MET A 101 -3.46 9.29 -11.58
N LYS A 102 -3.06 10.54 -11.27
CA LYS A 102 -3.37 11.20 -9.99
C LYS A 102 -4.88 11.25 -9.73
N LYS A 103 -5.70 11.54 -10.75
CA LYS A 103 -7.18 11.47 -10.65
C LYS A 103 -7.69 10.04 -10.35
N SER A 104 -7.01 9.01 -10.83
CA SER A 104 -7.38 7.62 -10.57
C SER A 104 -6.99 7.16 -9.17
N ILE A 105 -5.87 7.67 -8.64
CA ILE A 105 -5.45 7.50 -7.24
C ILE A 105 -6.46 8.17 -6.30
N ARG A 106 -6.80 9.45 -6.55
CA ARG A 106 -7.81 10.18 -5.77
C ARG A 106 -9.17 9.47 -5.75
N LYS A 107 -9.58 8.87 -6.89
CA LYS A 107 -10.81 8.05 -6.94
C LYS A 107 -10.73 6.82 -6.06
N LEU A 108 -9.58 6.18 -5.97
CA LEU A 108 -9.39 5.01 -5.13
C LEU A 108 -9.45 5.40 -3.64
N GLU A 109 -8.79 6.50 -3.27
CA GLU A 109 -8.85 7.06 -1.90
C GLU A 109 -10.27 7.43 -1.48
N ILE A 110 -11.04 8.07 -2.36
CA ILE A 110 -12.45 8.39 -2.10
C ILE A 110 -13.28 7.11 -1.86
N ILE A 111 -13.06 6.05 -2.64
CA ILE A 111 -13.79 4.79 -2.46
C ILE A 111 -13.42 4.13 -1.13
N GLU A 112 -12.16 4.20 -0.72
CA GLU A 112 -11.70 3.71 0.59
C GLU A 112 -12.33 4.50 1.74
N GLN A 113 -12.36 5.84 1.65
CA GLN A 113 -13.02 6.69 2.64
C GLN A 113 -14.54 6.43 2.73
N MET A 114 -15.22 6.21 1.61
CA MET A 114 -16.64 5.85 1.61
C MET A 114 -16.91 4.50 2.29
N GLU A 115 -15.96 3.56 2.20
CA GLU A 115 -16.03 2.26 2.86
C GLU A 115 -15.80 2.38 4.37
N GLU A 116 -14.80 3.17 4.78
CA GLU A 116 -14.50 3.44 6.19
C GLU A 116 -15.64 4.18 6.89
N ASN A 117 -16.27 5.14 6.21
CA ASN A 117 -17.38 5.93 6.74
C ASN A 117 -18.73 5.20 6.70
N GLY A 118 -18.80 3.96 6.18
CA GLY A 118 -20.05 3.21 6.05
C GLY A 118 -21.05 3.78 5.03
N GLN A 119 -20.64 4.74 4.20
CA GLN A 119 -21.50 5.33 3.15
C GLN A 119 -21.86 4.32 2.06
N LEU A 120 -21.04 3.27 1.90
CA LEU A 120 -21.30 2.16 0.98
C LEU A 120 -22.60 1.42 1.29
N ASP A 121 -23.02 1.35 2.56
CA ASP A 121 -24.24 0.65 2.98
C ASP A 121 -25.52 1.44 2.67
N MET A 122 -25.39 2.76 2.45
CA MET A 122 -26.50 3.61 2.03
C MET A 122 -26.81 3.50 0.52
N LEU A 123 -25.91 2.89 -0.25
CA LEU A 123 -26.06 2.71 -1.69
C LEU A 123 -26.84 1.44 -2.01
N THR A 124 -27.34 1.34 -3.25
CA THR A 124 -27.94 0.09 -3.70
C THR A 124 -26.88 -1.02 -3.78
N LYS A 125 -27.27 -2.27 -3.52
CA LYS A 125 -26.35 -3.43 -3.59
C LYS A 125 -25.58 -3.52 -4.92
N LYS A 126 -26.20 -3.07 -6.02
CA LYS A 126 -25.58 -3.06 -7.35
C LYS A 126 -24.49 -1.99 -7.45
N GLU A 127 -24.73 -0.79 -6.92
CA GLU A 127 -23.77 0.31 -6.91
C GLU A 127 -22.61 0.00 -5.97
N ALA A 128 -22.90 -0.50 -4.77
CA ALA A 128 -21.89 -0.96 -3.82
C ALA A 128 -20.95 -2.00 -4.44
N LEU A 129 -21.52 -3.02 -5.12
CA LEU A 129 -20.73 -4.03 -5.83
C LEU A 129 -19.86 -3.44 -6.95
N MET A 130 -20.36 -2.45 -7.69
CA MET A 130 -19.60 -1.78 -8.75
C MET A 130 -18.43 -0.98 -8.18
N LEU A 131 -18.61 -0.30 -7.04
CA LEU A 131 -17.54 0.41 -6.34
C LEU A 131 -16.49 -0.56 -5.80
N LEU A 132 -16.88 -1.66 -5.18
CA LEU A 132 -15.95 -2.68 -4.67
C LEU A 132 -15.11 -3.30 -5.79
N ARG A 133 -15.72 -3.67 -6.92
CA ARG A 133 -14.97 -4.16 -8.10
C ARG A 133 -14.00 -3.12 -8.64
N LYS A 134 -14.38 -1.85 -8.58
CA LYS A 134 -13.53 -0.73 -9.02
C LYS A 134 -12.37 -0.51 -8.06
N LYS A 135 -12.61 -0.59 -6.74
CA LYS A 135 -11.58 -0.56 -5.69
C LYS A 135 -10.57 -1.68 -5.91
N GLU A 136 -11.02 -2.93 -6.02
CA GLU A 136 -10.15 -4.10 -6.22
C GLU A 136 -9.26 -3.93 -7.46
N LYS A 137 -9.85 -3.48 -8.58
CA LYS A 137 -9.12 -3.24 -9.83
C LYS A 137 -8.10 -2.11 -9.70
N LEU A 138 -8.47 -0.98 -9.10
CA LEU A 138 -7.59 0.17 -8.93
C LEU A 138 -6.47 -0.12 -7.92
N SER A 139 -6.80 -0.75 -6.79
CA SER A 139 -5.85 -1.20 -5.77
C SER A 139 -4.81 -2.14 -6.39
N SER A 140 -5.24 -3.16 -7.14
CA SER A 140 -4.33 -4.08 -7.81
C SER A 140 -3.31 -3.38 -8.74
N TYR A 141 -3.70 -2.29 -9.41
CA TYR A 141 -2.84 -1.61 -10.38
C TYR A 141 -2.00 -0.48 -9.78
N LEU A 142 -2.51 0.21 -8.75
CA LEU A 142 -1.95 1.45 -8.22
C LEU A 142 -1.31 1.28 -6.84
N GLU A 143 -1.36 0.11 -6.22
CA GLU A 143 -0.81 -0.16 -4.88
C GLU A 143 0.60 0.43 -4.70
N GLY A 144 1.57 0.03 -5.54
CA GLY A 144 2.95 0.49 -5.43
C GLY A 144 3.23 1.86 -6.04
N PHE A 145 2.23 2.51 -6.66
CA PHE A 145 2.37 3.81 -7.31
C PHE A 145 1.65 4.94 -6.55
N ARG A 146 0.83 4.61 -5.56
CA ARG A 146 -0.04 5.54 -4.81
C ARG A 146 0.74 6.63 -4.08
N HIS A 147 1.81 6.26 -3.37
CA HIS A 147 2.51 7.16 -2.43
C HIS A 147 3.59 8.04 -3.10
N MET A 148 3.61 8.07 -4.42
CA MET A 148 4.63 8.78 -5.18
C MET A 148 4.31 10.28 -5.28
N LYS A 149 5.11 11.11 -4.61
CA LYS A 149 5.01 12.59 -4.68
C LYS A 149 5.64 13.18 -5.94
N LYS A 150 6.79 12.63 -6.36
CA LYS A 150 7.59 13.10 -7.51
C LYS A 150 7.75 11.99 -8.54
N LEU A 151 7.85 12.38 -9.81
CA LEU A 151 8.15 11.42 -10.88
C LEU A 151 9.54 10.79 -10.64
N PRO A 152 9.68 9.49 -10.88
CA PRO A 152 10.96 8.79 -10.73
C PRO A 152 11.94 9.23 -11.82
N GLU A 153 13.24 9.21 -11.50
CA GLU A 153 14.33 9.55 -12.45
C GLU A 153 14.96 8.28 -13.04
N LEU A 154 14.92 7.18 -12.28
CA LEU A 154 15.44 5.88 -12.66
C LEU A 154 14.32 4.83 -12.65
N MET A 155 14.35 3.90 -13.61
CA MET A 155 13.43 2.77 -13.67
C MET A 155 14.21 1.47 -13.74
N PHE A 156 13.89 0.53 -12.84
CA PHE A 156 14.34 -0.85 -12.90
C PHE A 156 13.24 -1.74 -13.49
N VAL A 157 13.48 -2.31 -14.66
CA VAL A 157 12.48 -3.09 -15.42
C VAL A 157 12.90 -4.53 -15.56
N VAL A 158 12.06 -5.48 -15.15
CA VAL A 158 12.24 -6.91 -15.44
C VAL A 158 11.51 -7.27 -16.73
N ASP A 159 12.21 -7.86 -17.69
CA ASP A 159 11.72 -8.23 -19.04
C ASP A 159 11.29 -7.01 -19.87
N ALA A 160 12.28 -6.37 -20.49
CA ALA A 160 12.10 -5.17 -21.33
C ALA A 160 11.23 -5.42 -22.59
N VAL A 161 11.17 -6.67 -23.07
CA VAL A 161 10.34 -7.03 -24.23
C VAL A 161 8.87 -7.03 -23.82
N LYS A 162 8.57 -7.61 -22.65
CA LYS A 162 7.20 -7.57 -22.09
C LYS A 162 6.79 -6.15 -21.75
N GLU A 163 7.66 -5.40 -21.08
CA GLU A 163 7.41 -4.04 -20.59
C GLU A 163 7.80 -2.93 -21.58
N HIS A 164 7.74 -3.20 -22.88
CA HIS A 164 8.13 -2.25 -23.91
C HIS A 164 7.38 -0.90 -23.85
N ILE A 165 6.15 -0.86 -23.30
CA ILE A 165 5.38 0.37 -23.10
C ILE A 165 6.04 1.22 -22.00
N ALA A 166 6.38 0.61 -20.87
CA ALA A 166 7.05 1.29 -19.75
C ALA A 166 8.39 1.87 -20.19
N VAL A 167 9.19 1.08 -20.92
CA VAL A 167 10.50 1.51 -21.43
C VAL A 167 10.37 2.69 -22.42
N LYS A 168 9.37 2.66 -23.31
CA LYS A 168 9.11 3.76 -24.25
C LYS A 168 8.67 5.04 -23.54
N GLU A 169 7.82 4.91 -22.51
CA GLU A 169 7.38 6.05 -21.71
C GLU A 169 8.52 6.64 -20.89
N ALA A 170 9.32 5.79 -20.23
CA ALA A 170 10.51 6.20 -19.48
C ALA A 170 11.46 7.03 -20.36
N LYS A 171 11.77 6.51 -21.56
CA LYS A 171 12.65 7.19 -22.53
C LYS A 171 12.07 8.53 -22.99
N ARG A 172 10.75 8.64 -23.15
CA ARG A 172 10.08 9.91 -23.53
C ARG A 172 10.14 10.93 -22.40
N MET A 173 10.06 10.48 -21.15
CA MET A 173 10.17 11.32 -19.95
C MET A 173 11.62 11.66 -19.58
N GLY A 174 12.62 11.15 -20.32
CA GLY A 174 14.03 11.37 -20.03
C GLY A 174 14.59 10.52 -18.88
N MET A 175 13.81 9.55 -18.38
CA MET A 175 14.23 8.64 -17.32
C MET A 175 15.27 7.65 -17.82
N LYS A 176 16.19 7.28 -16.94
CA LYS A 176 17.18 6.23 -17.21
C LYS A 176 16.61 4.86 -16.91
N VAL A 177 16.85 3.90 -17.81
CA VAL A 177 16.32 2.53 -17.68
C VAL A 177 17.44 1.55 -17.37
N VAL A 178 17.25 0.80 -16.29
CA VAL A 178 18.05 -0.35 -15.87
C VAL A 178 17.23 -1.60 -16.09
N ALA A 179 17.80 -2.63 -16.71
CA ALA A 179 17.10 -3.91 -16.85
C ALA A 179 18.05 -5.11 -16.99
N PRO A 180 17.70 -6.28 -16.43
CA PRO A 180 18.25 -7.54 -16.89
C PRO A 180 17.78 -7.83 -18.31
N LEU A 181 18.71 -8.17 -19.19
CA LEU A 181 18.48 -8.47 -20.60
C LEU A 181 18.75 -9.94 -20.89
N ASP A 182 17.70 -10.65 -21.27
CA ASP A 182 17.84 -11.95 -21.92
C ASP A 182 18.18 -11.77 -23.42
N THR A 183 18.61 -12.85 -24.02
CA THR A 183 19.02 -13.03 -25.42
C THR A 183 18.03 -12.55 -26.48
N ASN A 184 16.75 -12.39 -26.17
CA ASN A 184 15.71 -11.87 -27.07
C ASN A 184 15.58 -10.33 -27.04
N CYS A 185 16.14 -9.66 -26.04
CA CYS A 185 16.01 -8.22 -25.84
C CYS A 185 16.95 -7.42 -26.76
N ASP A 186 16.58 -6.19 -27.11
CA ASP A 186 17.48 -5.24 -27.80
C ASP A 186 18.26 -4.42 -26.76
N PRO A 187 19.60 -4.53 -26.70
CA PRO A 187 20.40 -3.81 -25.72
C PRO A 187 20.48 -2.30 -25.96
N ASP A 188 20.15 -1.81 -27.15
CA ASP A 188 20.26 -0.38 -27.48
C ASP A 188 19.09 0.46 -26.93
N VAL A 189 18.03 -0.21 -26.48
CA VAL A 189 16.83 0.45 -25.94
C VAL A 189 17.04 0.85 -24.47
N ILE A 190 18.03 0.24 -23.79
CA ILE A 190 18.22 0.32 -22.34
C ILE A 190 19.54 1.02 -22.03
N ASP A 191 19.52 2.03 -21.15
CA ASP A 191 20.71 2.80 -20.79
C ASP A 191 21.73 1.95 -20.03
N TYR A 192 21.26 1.15 -19.07
CA TYR A 192 22.08 0.32 -18.20
C TYR A 192 21.71 -1.16 -18.31
N PRO A 193 22.16 -1.85 -19.38
CA PRO A 193 21.81 -3.25 -19.62
C PRO A 193 22.61 -4.19 -18.72
N ILE A 194 21.93 -5.13 -18.05
CA ILE A 194 22.57 -6.21 -17.29
C ILE A 194 22.31 -7.52 -18.04
N PRO A 195 23.28 -8.14 -18.72
CA PRO A 195 23.04 -9.41 -19.39
C PRO A 195 22.65 -10.50 -18.39
N GLY A 196 21.49 -11.13 -18.53
CA GLY A 196 21.05 -12.16 -17.59
C GLY A 196 19.64 -12.67 -17.84
N ASN A 197 19.30 -13.77 -17.19
CA ASN A 197 18.01 -14.43 -17.30
C ASN A 197 16.88 -13.64 -16.60
N ASP A 198 15.80 -13.35 -17.31
CA ASP A 198 14.60 -12.67 -16.81
C ASP A 198 13.36 -13.60 -16.67
N ASP A 199 13.51 -14.90 -16.92
CA ASP A 199 12.48 -15.93 -16.80
C ASP A 199 12.54 -16.67 -15.46
N ALA A 200 13.75 -16.91 -14.94
CA ALA A 200 13.93 -17.70 -13.74
C ALA A 200 13.65 -16.88 -12.48
N ILE A 201 12.74 -17.37 -11.62
CA ILE A 201 12.36 -16.73 -10.34
C ILE A 201 13.61 -16.44 -9.49
N ARG A 202 14.55 -17.39 -9.39
CA ARG A 202 15.79 -17.23 -8.62
C ARG A 202 16.71 -16.14 -9.17
N SER A 203 16.75 -15.98 -10.50
CA SER A 203 17.52 -14.94 -11.18
C SER A 203 16.89 -13.56 -10.95
N ILE A 204 15.59 -13.43 -11.17
CA ILE A 204 14.84 -12.18 -10.96
C ILE A 204 14.94 -11.75 -9.48
N ASN A 205 14.78 -12.69 -8.55
CA ASN A 205 14.90 -12.41 -7.12
C ASN A 205 16.29 -11.91 -6.75
N LEU A 206 17.35 -12.51 -7.31
CA LEU A 206 18.72 -12.03 -7.11
C LEU A 206 18.88 -10.59 -7.61
N PHE A 207 18.43 -10.29 -8.82
CA PHE A 207 18.51 -8.92 -9.35
C PHE A 207 17.73 -7.92 -8.51
N CYS A 208 16.48 -8.23 -8.14
CA CYS A 208 15.65 -7.33 -7.33
C CYS A 208 16.25 -7.10 -5.94
N LYS A 209 16.74 -8.16 -5.29
CA LYS A 209 17.36 -8.11 -3.97
C LYS A 209 18.56 -7.17 -3.97
N GLU A 210 19.50 -7.39 -4.87
CA GLU A 210 20.75 -6.63 -4.91
C GLU A 210 20.51 -5.17 -5.34
N MET A 211 19.54 -4.90 -6.23
CA MET A 211 19.14 -3.53 -6.55
C MET A 211 18.51 -2.84 -5.34
N ALA A 212 17.69 -3.54 -4.55
CA ALA A 212 17.14 -3.00 -3.31
C ALA A 212 18.24 -2.74 -2.26
N GLU A 213 19.24 -3.62 -2.16
CA GLU A 213 20.42 -3.40 -1.29
C GLU A 213 21.21 -2.15 -1.71
N ALA A 214 21.46 -1.96 -3.01
CA ALA A 214 22.10 -0.75 -3.52
C ALA A 214 21.33 0.53 -3.14
N ILE A 215 19.99 0.49 -3.23
CA ILE A 215 19.13 1.62 -2.87
C ILE A 215 19.15 1.88 -1.36
N ILE A 216 19.13 0.84 -0.53
CA ILE A 216 19.19 0.97 0.93
C ILE A 216 20.54 1.56 1.35
N GLU A 217 21.64 1.10 0.76
CA GLU A 217 22.97 1.67 0.99
C GLU A 217 23.03 3.14 0.57
N GLY A 218 22.50 3.49 -0.60
CA GLY A 218 22.44 4.87 -1.08
C GLY A 218 21.58 5.76 -0.18
N LYS A 219 20.40 5.28 0.25
CA LYS A 219 19.53 6.00 1.18
C LYS A 219 20.20 6.24 2.54
N ALA A 220 20.95 5.28 3.06
CA ALA A 220 21.72 5.46 4.30
C ALA A 220 22.77 6.57 4.14
N ALA A 221 23.50 6.58 3.02
CA ALA A 221 24.46 7.64 2.72
C ALA A 221 23.78 9.02 2.55
N TYR A 222 22.59 9.07 1.93
CA TYR A 222 21.80 10.30 1.82
C TYR A 222 21.38 10.83 3.20
N ALA A 223 20.95 9.95 4.11
CA ALA A 223 20.55 10.32 5.47
C ALA A 223 21.72 10.84 6.29
N GLU A 224 22.90 10.22 6.17
CA GLU A 224 24.13 10.70 6.82
C GLU A 224 24.59 12.06 6.27
N ALA A 225 24.46 12.29 4.97
CA ALA A 225 24.89 13.53 4.32
C ALA A 225 23.94 14.71 4.57
N ASN A 226 22.63 14.46 4.62
CA ASN A 226 21.62 15.51 4.72
C ASN A 226 21.01 15.68 6.12
N GLY A 227 21.33 14.77 7.07
CA GLY A 227 20.87 14.79 8.46
C GLY A 227 19.36 14.60 8.58
N ASP A 228 18.91 13.50 9.18
CA ASP A 228 17.51 13.12 9.49
C ASP A 228 16.42 14.11 9.02
N VAL A 229 16.22 14.22 7.70
CA VAL A 229 14.98 14.75 7.16
C VAL A 229 14.10 13.53 6.95
N ALA A 230 13.54 13.04 8.06
CA ALA A 230 12.28 12.33 8.00
C ALA A 230 11.35 13.19 7.15
N ASP A 231 10.61 12.57 6.23
CA ASP A 231 9.60 13.18 5.35
C ASP A 231 8.65 14.10 6.14
N GLU A 232 9.08 15.33 6.44
CA GLU A 232 8.21 16.42 6.85
C GLU A 232 7.45 16.79 5.58
N VAL A 233 6.18 16.39 5.59
CA VAL A 233 5.20 16.90 4.64
C VAL A 233 5.32 18.44 4.69
N PRO A 234 5.75 19.10 3.60
CA PRO A 234 6.00 20.52 3.65
C PRO A 234 4.68 21.24 3.99
N ALA A 235 4.73 22.09 5.01
CA ALA A 235 3.57 22.85 5.51
C ALA A 235 2.85 23.66 4.41
N GLY A 236 3.51 23.93 3.28
CA GLY A 236 2.92 24.56 2.10
C GLY A 236 1.85 23.72 1.39
N GLU A 237 1.90 22.38 1.43
CA GLU A 237 0.83 21.55 0.88
C GLU A 237 -0.44 21.65 1.75
N ILE A 238 -0.29 21.88 3.07
CA ILE A 238 -1.41 22.04 4.02
C ILE A 238 -2.14 23.37 3.78
N GLU A 239 -1.41 24.44 3.47
CA GLU A 239 -2.02 25.74 3.12
C GLU A 239 -2.72 25.70 1.74
N GLU A 240 -2.19 24.96 0.76
CA GLU A 240 -2.86 24.79 -0.53
C GLU A 240 -4.15 23.96 -0.44
N VAL A 241 -4.19 22.86 0.35
CA VAL A 241 -5.45 22.12 0.57
C VAL A 241 -6.46 22.91 1.43
N MET A 242 -6.02 23.74 2.38
CA MET A 242 -6.92 24.62 3.13
C MET A 242 -7.48 25.75 2.27
N ALA A 243 -6.69 26.28 1.32
CA ALA A 243 -7.14 27.30 0.37
C ALA A 243 -8.10 26.73 -0.69
N GLU A 244 -7.87 25.49 -1.16
CA GLU A 244 -8.78 24.80 -2.10
C GLU A 244 -10.12 24.44 -1.43
N ALA A 245 -10.10 24.06 -0.14
CA ALA A 245 -11.32 23.83 0.65
C ALA A 245 -12.12 25.12 0.93
N ALA A 246 -11.45 26.24 1.20
CA ALA A 246 -12.11 27.53 1.42
C ALA A 246 -12.69 28.12 0.12
N ALA A 247 -12.09 27.83 -1.04
CA ALA A 247 -12.61 28.24 -2.34
C ALA A 247 -13.84 27.42 -2.78
N GLU A 248 -13.94 26.15 -2.37
CA GLU A 248 -15.10 25.29 -2.62
C GLU A 248 -16.30 25.66 -1.71
N GLU A 249 -16.04 26.20 -0.52
CA GLU A 249 -17.07 26.72 0.40
C GLU A 249 -17.64 28.09 -0.04
N ALA A 250 -16.87 28.90 -0.78
CA ALA A 250 -17.30 30.20 -1.29
C ALA A 250 -18.17 30.13 -2.58
N ALA A 251 -18.30 28.95 -3.22
CA ALA A 251 -18.96 28.78 -4.51
C ALA A 251 -20.36 28.14 -4.46
N ALA A 252 -20.92 27.88 -3.27
CA ALA A 252 -22.30 27.39 -3.14
C ALA A 252 -23.30 28.54 -2.92
N PRO A 253 -24.33 28.72 -3.77
CA PRO A 253 -25.39 29.69 -3.51
C PRO A 253 -26.32 29.22 -2.39
N ALA A 254 -26.81 30.21 -1.65
CA ALA A 254 -27.58 30.10 -0.42
C ALA A 254 -28.82 29.19 -0.48
N THR A 255 -28.86 28.21 0.42
CA THR A 255 -30.09 27.68 1.06
C THR A 255 -29.86 27.52 2.57
N GLN A 256 -29.39 28.59 3.21
CA GLN A 256 -29.40 28.71 4.67
C GLN A 256 -30.71 29.37 5.11
N THR A 257 -31.74 28.56 5.37
CA THR A 257 -32.78 28.96 6.33
C THR A 257 -33.43 27.80 7.10
N GLU A 258 -33.03 26.54 6.88
CA GLU A 258 -33.67 25.40 7.56
C GLU A 258 -32.72 24.54 8.42
N VAL A 259 -31.40 24.69 8.28
CA VAL A 259 -30.43 23.85 9.03
C VAL A 259 -30.05 24.46 10.39
N ALA A 260 -30.26 25.76 10.58
CA ALA A 260 -29.91 26.46 11.84
C ALA A 260 -30.83 26.10 13.03
N LYS A 261 -31.98 25.46 12.81
CA LYS A 261 -32.89 25.02 13.89
C LYS A 261 -32.63 23.60 14.40
N LEU A 262 -31.84 22.78 13.70
CA LEU A 262 -31.59 21.38 14.08
C LEU A 262 -30.24 21.17 14.79
N VAL A 263 -29.37 22.17 14.81
CA VAL A 263 -28.02 22.08 15.40
C VAL A 263 -27.99 22.54 16.88
N GLU A 264 -28.96 23.35 17.33
CA GLU A 264 -29.03 23.79 18.74
C GLU A 264 -29.54 22.72 19.73
N GLU A 265 -30.18 21.63 19.28
CA GLU A 265 -30.74 20.61 20.19
C GLU A 265 -29.82 19.38 20.43
N LYS A 266 -28.67 19.28 19.76
CA LYS A 266 -27.75 18.11 19.93
C LYS A 266 -26.30 18.44 20.28
N ALA A 267 -26.02 19.66 20.69
CA ALA A 267 -24.72 20.06 21.24
C ALA A 267 -24.80 20.29 22.76
N ALA A 268 -24.90 19.21 23.53
CA ALA A 268 -24.48 19.20 24.94
C ALA A 268 -23.12 18.48 25.02
N PRO A 269 -22.09 19.08 25.64
CA PRO A 269 -20.72 18.59 25.56
C PRO A 269 -20.53 17.33 26.43
N LYS A 270 -19.95 16.28 25.84
CA LYS A 270 -19.40 15.15 26.59
C LYS A 270 -18.11 15.61 27.28
N VAL A 271 -18.22 15.81 28.60
CA VAL A 271 -17.10 15.97 29.53
C VAL A 271 -16.31 14.66 29.59
N ALA A 272 -14.98 14.78 29.62
CA ALA A 272 -14.02 13.70 29.83
C ALA A 272 -14.40 12.85 31.07
N LYS A 273 -14.44 11.52 30.93
CA LYS A 273 -14.63 10.59 32.06
C LYS A 273 -13.31 9.97 32.46
N GLU A 274 -12.92 10.24 33.71
CA GLU A 274 -11.91 9.54 34.50
C GLU A 274 -12.18 8.03 34.55
N GLU A 275 -11.14 7.22 34.42
CA GLU A 275 -11.20 5.76 34.62
C GLU A 275 -11.47 5.44 36.10
N LYS A 276 -12.69 5.02 36.42
CA LYS A 276 -12.99 4.38 37.72
C LYS A 276 -12.66 2.89 37.64
N LYS A 277 -11.82 2.43 38.57
CA LYS A 277 -11.40 1.04 38.77
C LYS A 277 -12.61 0.19 39.21
N GLY A 278 -13.26 -0.49 38.26
CA GLY A 278 -14.47 -1.30 38.50
C GLY A 278 -14.19 -2.80 38.68
N ASP A 279 -15.20 -3.54 39.15
CA ASP A 279 -15.15 -4.99 39.33
C ASP A 279 -15.27 -5.74 37.99
N ASP A 280 -14.82 -7.00 37.98
CA ASP A 280 -14.98 -7.87 36.81
C ASP A 280 -16.40 -8.43 36.73
N LEU A 281 -17.30 -7.67 36.09
CA LEU A 281 -18.72 -8.00 35.91
C LEU A 281 -18.96 -9.30 35.10
N THR A 282 -17.94 -9.90 34.49
CA THR A 282 -18.07 -11.21 33.81
C THR A 282 -18.37 -12.36 34.76
N LYS A 283 -18.22 -12.16 36.08
CA LYS A 283 -18.58 -13.15 37.09
C LYS A 283 -20.08 -13.30 37.31
N ILE A 284 -20.90 -12.36 36.83
CA ILE A 284 -22.35 -12.43 36.92
C ILE A 284 -22.88 -13.46 35.92
N VAL A 285 -23.78 -14.33 36.36
CA VAL A 285 -24.40 -15.35 35.50
C VAL A 285 -25.13 -14.68 34.32
N GLY A 286 -24.76 -15.06 33.09
CA GLY A 286 -25.33 -14.51 31.85
C GLY A 286 -24.64 -13.25 31.31
N VAL A 287 -23.74 -12.62 32.08
CA VAL A 287 -22.99 -11.42 31.64
C VAL A 287 -21.63 -11.83 31.06
N GLY A 288 -21.53 -11.87 29.74
CA GLY A 288 -20.25 -12.03 29.03
C GLY A 288 -19.50 -10.70 28.83
N LYS A 289 -18.27 -10.74 28.28
CA LYS A 289 -17.44 -9.55 27.99
C LYS A 289 -18.15 -8.47 27.17
N VAL A 290 -18.98 -8.89 26.22
CA VAL A 290 -19.78 -7.97 25.38
C VAL A 290 -20.84 -7.24 26.20
N TYR A 291 -21.45 -7.94 27.17
CA TYR A 291 -22.48 -7.36 28.02
C TYR A 291 -21.90 -6.51 29.16
N GLN A 292 -20.71 -6.86 29.66
CA GLN A 292 -19.93 -5.98 30.54
C GLN A 292 -19.63 -4.64 29.86
N GLY A 293 -19.22 -4.63 28.59
CA GLY A 293 -19.03 -3.38 27.84
C GLY A 293 -20.29 -2.50 27.82
N LYS A 294 -21.45 -3.12 27.55
CA LYS A 294 -22.76 -2.43 27.56
C LYS A 294 -23.15 -1.89 28.94
N LEU A 295 -22.86 -2.64 30.01
CA LEU A 295 -23.09 -2.19 31.39
C LEU A 295 -22.19 -1.00 31.76
N ASN A 296 -20.92 -1.07 31.38
CA ASN A 296 -19.95 0.00 31.58
C ASN A 296 -20.34 1.28 30.81
N ASP A 297 -20.92 1.14 29.62
CA ASP A 297 -21.41 2.28 28.82
C ASP A 297 -22.59 2.99 29.50
N GLU A 298 -23.47 2.24 30.16
CA GLU A 298 -24.60 2.76 30.94
C GLU A 298 -24.20 3.22 32.36
N GLY A 299 -22.93 3.07 32.72
CA GLY A 299 -22.36 3.61 33.96
C GLY A 299 -22.36 2.65 35.15
N PHE A 300 -22.60 1.36 34.93
CA PHE A 300 -22.53 0.33 35.96
C PHE A 300 -21.15 -0.33 35.95
N TYR A 301 -20.35 -0.13 36.99
CA TYR A 301 -18.95 -0.57 37.03
C TYR A 301 -18.64 -1.56 38.17
N THR A 302 -19.54 -1.72 39.14
CA THR A 302 -19.37 -2.63 40.31
C THR A 302 -20.54 -3.60 40.46
N PHE A 303 -20.36 -4.68 41.25
CA PHE A 303 -21.44 -5.63 41.51
C PHE A 303 -22.62 -4.97 42.25
N ASP A 304 -22.34 -4.01 43.14
CA ASP A 304 -23.36 -3.24 43.86
C ASP A 304 -24.22 -2.37 42.94
N ASP A 305 -23.63 -1.80 41.88
CA ASP A 305 -24.37 -0.99 40.91
C ASP A 305 -25.40 -1.84 40.17
N VAL A 306 -25.03 -3.05 39.76
CA VAL A 306 -25.91 -3.99 39.06
C VAL A 306 -26.96 -4.58 40.02
N ALA A 307 -26.59 -4.84 41.28
CA ALA A 307 -27.49 -5.37 42.30
C ALA A 307 -28.63 -4.41 42.68
N ASN A 308 -28.38 -3.10 42.61
CA ASN A 308 -29.31 -2.05 42.99
C ASN A 308 -30.07 -1.40 41.81
N MET A 309 -30.03 -2.02 40.63
CA MET A 309 -30.81 -1.55 39.47
C MET A 309 -32.31 -1.51 39.77
N THR A 310 -32.95 -0.41 39.36
CA THR A 310 -34.41 -0.27 39.43
C THR A 310 -35.10 -1.10 38.34
N GLU A 311 -36.36 -1.51 38.55
CA GLU A 311 -37.13 -2.28 37.57
C GLU A 311 -37.23 -1.56 36.20
N ALA A 312 -37.29 -0.23 36.20
CA ALA A 312 -37.28 0.57 34.98
C ALA A 312 -35.94 0.48 34.22
N GLN A 313 -34.81 0.45 34.93
CA GLN A 313 -33.48 0.30 34.31
C GLN A 313 -33.28 -1.11 33.76
N ILE A 314 -33.79 -2.13 34.45
CA ILE A 314 -33.78 -3.52 33.97
C ILE A 314 -34.54 -3.64 32.64
N GLN A 315 -35.74 -3.05 32.56
CA GLN A 315 -36.55 -3.09 31.34
C GLN A 315 -35.84 -2.39 30.16
N VAL A 316 -35.23 -1.23 30.40
CA VAL A 316 -34.46 -0.51 29.38
C VAL A 316 -33.27 -1.36 28.90
N MET A 317 -32.60 -2.08 29.79
CA MET A 317 -31.47 -2.94 29.42
C MET A 317 -31.91 -4.16 28.60
N GLU A 318 -33.03 -4.79 28.97
CA GLU A 318 -33.61 -5.91 28.21
C GLU A 318 -34.04 -5.48 26.81
N ASP A 319 -34.77 -4.35 26.71
CA ASP A 319 -35.30 -3.83 25.44
C ASP A 319 -34.18 -3.32 24.52
N LYS A 320 -33.18 -2.63 25.07
CA LYS A 320 -32.11 -2.00 24.29
C LYS A 320 -31.04 -2.98 23.86
N TYR A 321 -30.73 -3.99 24.68
CA TYR A 321 -29.54 -4.82 24.47
C TYR A 321 -29.81 -6.30 24.25
N SER A 322 -31.08 -6.71 24.15
CA SER A 322 -31.52 -8.06 23.79
C SER A 322 -30.72 -9.14 24.55
N PHE A 323 -30.86 -9.11 25.88
CA PHE A 323 -30.16 -10.04 26.78
C PHE A 323 -30.56 -11.48 26.47
N LYS A 324 -29.58 -12.38 26.46
CA LYS A 324 -29.81 -13.79 26.14
C LYS A 324 -30.13 -14.53 27.44
N GLY A 325 -31.36 -14.40 27.92
CA GLY A 325 -31.86 -14.93 29.19
C GLY A 325 -32.73 -13.91 29.94
N ASP A 326 -33.15 -14.22 31.17
CA ASP A 326 -33.87 -13.28 32.03
C ASP A 326 -32.87 -12.42 32.80
N PHE A 327 -32.91 -11.09 32.64
CA PHE A 327 -31.94 -10.20 33.29
C PHE A 327 -32.12 -10.16 34.81
N LYS A 328 -33.30 -10.57 35.31
CA LYS A 328 -33.58 -10.74 36.74
C LYS A 328 -32.66 -11.75 37.42
N ASP A 329 -32.26 -12.81 36.70
CA ASP A 329 -31.33 -13.81 37.23
C ASP A 329 -29.90 -13.26 37.33
N ALA A 330 -29.51 -12.40 36.40
CA ALA A 330 -28.23 -11.68 36.44
C ALA A 330 -28.18 -10.71 37.63
N VAL A 331 -29.28 -9.99 37.92
CA VAL A 331 -29.39 -9.11 39.10
C VAL A 331 -29.36 -9.91 40.41
N ALA A 332 -29.97 -11.10 40.46
CA ALA A 332 -29.91 -11.99 41.61
C ALA A 332 -28.47 -12.50 41.86
N SER A 333 -27.76 -12.91 40.80
CA SER A 333 -26.35 -13.29 40.88
C SER A 333 -25.45 -12.13 41.30
N ALA A 334 -25.70 -10.92 40.81
CA ALA A 334 -24.98 -9.72 41.25
C ALA A 334 -25.19 -9.43 42.75
N LYS A 335 -26.40 -9.63 43.28
CA LYS A 335 -26.70 -9.48 44.72
C LYS A 335 -25.96 -10.49 45.60
N GLU A 336 -25.69 -11.69 45.11
CA GLU A 336 -24.88 -12.68 45.82
C GLU A 336 -23.40 -12.30 45.82
N LEU A 337 -22.88 -11.85 44.66
CA LEU A 337 -21.49 -11.43 44.51
C LEU A 337 -21.16 -10.12 45.23
N ALA A 338 -22.12 -9.21 45.36
CA ALA A 338 -21.98 -7.97 46.13
C ALA A 338 -21.93 -8.21 47.66
N LYS A 339 -22.45 -9.36 48.13
CA LYS A 339 -22.43 -9.74 49.56
C LYS A 339 -21.20 -10.57 49.95
N ALA A 340 -20.41 -11.03 48.98
CA ALA A 340 -19.29 -11.96 49.16
C ALA A 340 -17.93 -11.23 49.23
#